data_AF-A0A168PWP0-F1
#
_entry.id   AF-A0A168PWP0-F1
#
_cell.length_a   1.000
_cell.length_b   1.000
_cell.length_c   1.000
_cell.angle_alpha   90.00
_cell.angle_beta   90.00
_cell.angle_gamma   90.00
#
_symmetry.space_group_name_H-M   'P 1'
#
loop_
_entity.id
_entity.type
_entity.pdbx_description
1 polymer ?
#
loop_
_entity_poly.entity_id
_entity_poly.type
_entity_poly.pdbx_seq_one_letter_code
_entity_poly.pdbx_strand_id
1 'polypeptide(L)'
;MKDMAFKWIQPYIATVEESNVHIGSAPVSFQLLHKLRVFLGILSANFSCAEQAIAVNAILDGKNDIAVVMPTSAGKTICYLLSCAIEAKTGQRLMTVVILPLISLMNDFSRRCQEANLTCTYWRDEQNTDSAADILILYIEQCLDIKVMAFLDENYRRKQTRRFVVDEVHLVHAWSNFRSCFRSLPALRRFHKVPFVLLTATLPTHLEFLLAQQFGNFQCIRSASCNRPSLKYVVHIVKDIEAAVVHLPR
;
A
#
# COMPACT_ATOMS: atom_id res chain seq x y z
N MET A 1 -17.39 -0.79 -34.09
CA MET A 1 -17.08 0.64 -33.87
C MET A 1 -16.17 0.94 -32.67
N LYS A 2 -15.86 -0.02 -31.77
CA LYS A 2 -14.90 0.19 -30.65
C LYS A 2 -13.41 -0.03 -31.02
N ASP A 3 -13.12 -0.71 -32.14
CA ASP A 3 -11.75 -1.07 -32.53
C ASP A 3 -10.99 -0.02 -33.38
N MET A 4 -11.68 1.01 -33.87
CA MET A 4 -11.04 2.02 -34.73
C MET A 4 -10.37 3.16 -33.96
N ALA A 5 -10.70 3.36 -32.68
CA ALA A 5 -10.13 4.43 -31.85
C ALA A 5 -8.71 4.13 -31.34
N PHE A 6 -8.32 2.86 -31.24
CA PHE A 6 -7.02 2.46 -30.68
C PHE A 6 -5.86 2.55 -31.67
N LYS A 7 -6.12 2.48 -32.99
CA LYS A 7 -5.06 2.53 -34.01
C LYS A 7 -4.44 3.92 -34.20
N TRP A 8 -5.15 4.99 -33.85
CA TRP A 8 -4.65 6.37 -33.98
C TRP A 8 -3.87 6.88 -32.77
N ILE A 9 -3.96 6.19 -31.61
CA ILE A 9 -3.27 6.59 -30.38
C ILE A 9 -1.84 6.04 -30.33
N GLN A 10 -1.59 4.88 -30.96
CA GLN A 10 -0.29 4.21 -30.96
C GLN A 10 0.86 5.05 -31.56
N PRO A 11 0.70 5.78 -32.68
CA PRO A 11 1.78 6.63 -33.21
C PRO A 11 1.99 7.92 -32.40
N TYR A 12 0.98 8.38 -31.65
CA TYR A 12 1.02 9.64 -30.90
C TYR A 12 1.75 9.51 -29.56
N ILE A 13 1.80 8.31 -28.97
CA ILE A 13 2.53 8.05 -27.72
C ILE A 13 4.05 8.07 -27.92
N ALA A 14 4.54 7.80 -29.14
CA ALA A 14 5.97 7.75 -29.43
C ALA A 14 6.64 9.14 -29.57
N THR A 15 5.86 10.23 -29.61
CA THR A 15 6.37 11.60 -29.84
C THR A 15 6.11 12.58 -28.69
N VAL A 16 5.44 12.15 -27.61
CA VAL A 16 5.36 12.94 -26.39
C VAL A 16 6.65 12.69 -25.60
N GLU A 17 7.67 13.47 -25.92
CA GLU A 17 8.80 13.74 -25.03
C GLU A 17 8.32 13.92 -23.59
N GLU A 18 9.17 13.54 -22.63
CA GLU A 18 9.02 13.50 -21.17
C GLU A 18 8.30 14.71 -20.51
N SER A 19 7.04 14.96 -20.86
CA SER A 19 6.27 16.06 -20.33
C SER A 19 5.76 15.64 -18.95
N ASN A 20 6.32 16.24 -17.91
CA ASN A 20 5.81 16.07 -16.55
C ASN A 20 4.47 16.79 -16.40
N VAL A 21 3.51 16.11 -15.79
CA VAL A 21 2.27 16.71 -15.30
C VAL A 21 2.47 17.09 -13.85
N HIS A 22 2.07 18.30 -13.46
CA HIS A 22 2.21 18.75 -12.09
C HIS A 22 0.99 18.36 -11.25
N ILE A 23 1.22 17.77 -10.08
CA ILE A 23 0.19 17.54 -9.06
C ILE A 23 0.62 18.36 -7.83
N GLY A 24 -0.06 19.48 -7.62
CA GLY A 24 0.49 20.54 -6.76
C GLY A 24 1.82 21.05 -7.33
N SER A 25 2.89 21.03 -6.54
CA SER A 25 4.23 21.45 -6.97
C SER A 25 5.10 20.31 -7.53
N ALA A 26 4.70 19.04 -7.40
CA ALA A 26 5.55 17.91 -7.76
C ALA A 26 5.35 17.47 -9.23
N PRO A 27 6.44 17.25 -9.97
CA PRO A 27 6.36 16.67 -11.31
C PRO A 27 6.04 15.17 -11.24
N VAL A 28 5.06 14.76 -12.02
CA VAL A 28 4.66 13.36 -12.21
C VAL A 28 4.77 13.02 -13.68
N SER A 29 5.48 11.94 -14.02
CA SER A 29 5.63 11.55 -15.42
C SER A 29 4.26 11.23 -16.03
N PHE A 30 4.04 11.70 -17.26
CA PHE A 30 2.81 11.39 -18.01
C PHE A 30 2.59 9.87 -18.13
N GLN A 31 3.67 9.09 -18.26
CA GLN A 31 3.61 7.63 -18.31
C GLN A 31 3.03 7.02 -17.03
N LEU A 32 3.43 7.52 -15.86
CA LEU A 32 2.89 7.02 -14.59
C LEU A 32 1.41 7.41 -14.42
N LEU A 33 1.06 8.65 -14.76
CA LEU A 33 -0.32 9.11 -14.74
C LEU A 33 -1.22 8.29 -15.69
N HIS A 34 -0.71 7.98 -16.88
CA HIS A 34 -1.41 7.11 -17.83
C HIS A 34 -1.63 5.71 -17.24
N LYS A 35 -0.62 5.11 -16.59
CA LYS A 35 -0.76 3.82 -15.91
C LYS A 35 -1.82 3.87 -14.81
N LEU A 36 -1.88 4.93 -14.02
CA LEU A 36 -2.94 5.14 -13.00
C LEU A 36 -4.34 5.19 -13.65
N ARG A 37 -4.51 5.96 -14.72
CA ARG A 37 -5.80 6.11 -15.41
C ARG A 37 -6.29 4.80 -16.00
N VAL A 38 -5.40 4.04 -16.61
CA VAL A 38 -5.69 2.69 -17.12
C VAL A 38 -6.05 1.75 -15.98
N PHE A 39 -5.29 1.78 -14.88
CA PHE A 39 -5.56 0.97 -13.69
C PHE A 39 -6.93 1.25 -13.09
N LEU A 40 -7.34 2.52 -13.00
CA LEU A 40 -8.64 2.92 -12.46
C LEU A 40 -9.79 2.80 -13.47
N GLY A 41 -9.50 2.64 -14.77
CA GLY A 41 -10.51 2.72 -15.83
C GLY A 41 -11.13 4.11 -16.01
N ILE A 42 -10.48 5.17 -15.51
CA ILE A 42 -11.00 6.55 -15.50
C ILE A 42 -9.98 7.46 -16.18
N LEU A 43 -10.30 7.96 -17.37
CA LEU A 43 -9.41 8.81 -18.18
C LEU A 43 -9.10 10.16 -17.52
N SER A 44 -10.01 10.69 -16.70
CA SER A 44 -9.84 11.94 -15.97
C SER A 44 -9.16 11.76 -14.61
N ALA A 45 -8.82 10.53 -14.21
CA ALA A 45 -8.22 10.28 -12.90
C ALA A 45 -6.87 10.98 -12.77
N ASN A 46 -6.57 11.37 -11.54
CA ASN A 46 -5.31 11.98 -11.15
C ASN A 46 -4.89 11.44 -9.77
N PHE A 47 -3.61 11.56 -9.42
CA PHE A 47 -3.19 11.22 -8.06
C PHE A 47 -3.84 12.21 -7.08
N SER A 48 -4.27 11.71 -5.93
CA SER A 48 -4.93 12.53 -4.91
C SER A 48 -3.98 13.54 -4.28
N CYS A 49 -2.68 13.25 -4.27
CA CYS A 49 -1.62 14.17 -3.88
C CYS A 49 -0.29 13.79 -4.56
N ALA A 50 0.69 14.70 -4.50
CA ALA A 50 2.04 14.49 -5.02
C ALA A 50 2.73 13.26 -4.41
N GLU A 51 2.61 13.09 -3.09
CA GLU A 51 3.24 12.03 -2.32
C GLU A 51 2.77 10.64 -2.76
N GLN A 52 1.54 10.53 -3.27
CA GLN A 52 1.03 9.28 -3.81
C GLN A 52 1.82 8.85 -5.06
N ALA A 53 2.11 9.78 -5.97
CA ALA A 53 2.91 9.50 -7.16
C ALA A 53 4.38 9.21 -6.79
N ILE A 54 4.95 9.97 -5.85
CA ILE A 54 6.30 9.74 -5.33
C ILE A 54 6.39 8.35 -4.69
N ALA A 55 5.39 7.95 -3.90
CA ALA A 55 5.31 6.63 -3.29
C ALA A 55 5.26 5.52 -4.34
N VAL A 56 4.42 5.65 -5.37
CA VAL A 56 4.37 4.64 -6.44
C VAL A 56 5.71 4.48 -7.14
N ASN A 57 6.38 5.59 -7.50
CA ASN A 57 7.71 5.52 -8.10
C ASN A 57 8.74 4.85 -7.19
N ALA A 58 8.74 5.18 -5.90
CA ALA A 58 9.66 4.57 -4.94
C ALA A 58 9.38 3.06 -4.75
N ILE A 59 8.11 2.65 -4.74
CA ILE A 59 7.70 1.22 -4.66
C ILE A 59 8.13 0.45 -5.93
N LEU A 60 8.00 1.07 -7.10
CA LEU A 60 8.39 0.49 -8.38
C LEU A 60 9.91 0.36 -8.51
N ASP A 61 10.67 1.37 -8.07
CA ASP A 61 12.13 1.31 -8.01
C ASP A 61 12.58 0.16 -7.09
N GLY A 62 11.96 0.07 -5.90
CA GLY A 62 12.12 -1.05 -4.97
C GLY A 62 13.57 -1.28 -4.53
N LYS A 63 14.38 -0.23 -4.49
CA LYS A 63 15.77 -0.24 -3.99
C LYS A 63 15.86 -0.03 -2.48
N ASN A 64 14.92 0.74 -1.92
CA ASN A 64 14.94 1.14 -0.52
C ASN A 64 13.65 0.68 0.17
N ASP A 65 13.76 0.48 1.48
CA ASP A 65 12.59 0.49 2.35
C ASP A 65 11.95 1.88 2.32
N ILE A 66 10.62 1.93 2.37
CA ILE A 66 9.88 3.19 2.36
C ILE A 66 8.85 3.20 3.48
N ALA A 67 8.65 4.37 4.07
CA ALA A 67 7.51 4.65 4.94
C ALA A 67 6.61 5.67 4.26
N VAL A 68 5.33 5.35 4.09
CA VAL A 68 4.33 6.23 3.49
C VAL A 68 3.36 6.68 4.58
N VAL A 69 3.51 7.94 4.99
CA VAL A 69 2.71 8.58 6.03
C VAL A 69 1.75 9.56 5.35
N MET A 70 0.56 9.07 5.02
CA MET A 70 -0.49 9.88 4.37
C MET A 70 -1.83 9.66 5.05
N PRO A 71 -2.72 10.66 5.12
CA PRO A 71 -4.01 10.52 5.80
C PRO A 71 -4.83 9.32 5.34
N THR A 72 -5.73 8.83 6.18
CA THR A 72 -6.74 7.84 5.73
C THR A 72 -7.49 8.43 4.53
N SER A 73 -7.90 7.57 3.58
CA SER A 73 -8.47 7.95 2.28
C SER A 73 -7.60 8.75 1.30
N ALA A 74 -6.33 9.07 1.63
CA ALA A 74 -5.38 9.61 0.64
C ALA A 74 -4.88 8.56 -0.38
N GLY A 75 -5.43 7.35 -0.34
CA GLY A 75 -5.09 6.27 -1.26
C GLY A 75 -3.70 5.67 -1.03
N LYS A 76 -3.35 5.30 0.21
CA LYS A 76 -2.13 4.52 0.48
C LYS A 76 -2.16 3.14 -0.19
N THR A 77 -3.32 2.49 -0.17
CA THR A 77 -3.51 1.15 -0.75
C THR A 77 -3.27 1.14 -2.26
N ILE A 78 -3.72 2.16 -2.99
CA ILE A 78 -3.49 2.22 -4.44
C ILE A 78 -2.01 2.35 -4.79
N CYS A 79 -1.16 2.90 -3.90
CA CYS A 79 0.27 3.03 -4.18
C CYS A 79 0.92 1.67 -4.49
N TYR A 80 0.69 0.67 -3.64
CA TYR A 80 1.25 -0.65 -3.87
C TYR A 80 0.41 -1.49 -4.84
N LEU A 81 -0.92 -1.36 -4.87
CA LEU A 81 -1.75 -2.11 -5.85
C LEU A 81 -1.44 -1.69 -7.30
N LEU A 82 -1.31 -0.39 -7.57
CA LEU A 82 -0.89 0.10 -8.88
C LEU A 82 0.51 -0.42 -9.23
N SER A 83 1.43 -0.40 -8.27
CA SER A 83 2.79 -0.93 -8.47
C SER A 83 2.77 -2.41 -8.84
N CYS A 84 2.01 -3.24 -8.12
CA CYS A 84 1.82 -4.65 -8.43
C CYS A 84 1.24 -4.84 -9.83
N ALA A 85 0.20 -4.09 -10.21
CA ALA A 85 -0.45 -4.24 -11.51
C ALA A 85 0.44 -3.81 -12.69
N ILE A 86 1.38 -2.89 -12.46
CA ILE A 86 2.39 -2.51 -13.44
C ILE A 86 3.40 -3.66 -13.60
N GLU A 87 3.86 -4.24 -12.49
CA GLU A 87 4.86 -5.32 -12.49
C GLU A 87 4.30 -6.65 -13.01
N ALA A 88 3.05 -6.99 -12.71
CA ALA A 88 2.38 -8.20 -13.20
C ALA A 88 2.38 -8.29 -14.74
N LYS A 89 2.38 -7.14 -15.43
CA LYS A 89 2.43 -7.06 -16.91
C LYS A 89 3.81 -7.33 -17.50
N THR A 90 4.86 -7.40 -16.67
CA THR A 90 6.23 -7.68 -17.16
C THR A 90 6.46 -9.15 -17.47
N GLY A 91 5.53 -10.03 -17.11
CA GLY A 91 5.67 -11.48 -17.23
C GLY A 91 6.60 -12.09 -16.17
N GLN A 92 7.20 -11.29 -15.29
CA GLN A 92 7.96 -11.78 -14.16
C GLN A 92 7.03 -12.26 -13.06
N ARG A 93 7.39 -13.39 -12.43
CA ARG A 93 6.67 -13.92 -11.29
C ARG A 93 7.12 -13.20 -10.02
N LEU A 94 6.42 -12.12 -9.67
CA LEU A 94 6.71 -11.26 -8.54
C LEU A 94 5.52 -11.23 -7.59
N MET A 95 5.75 -11.60 -6.33
CA MET A 95 4.76 -11.63 -5.28
C MET A 95 4.98 -10.48 -4.31
N THR A 96 3.93 -9.69 -4.07
CA THR A 96 3.87 -8.73 -2.97
C THR A 96 3.21 -9.37 -1.76
N VAL A 97 3.89 -9.38 -0.62
CA VAL A 97 3.34 -9.93 0.63
C VAL A 97 2.75 -8.79 1.44
N VAL A 98 1.43 -8.77 1.61
CA VAL A 98 0.69 -7.75 2.36
C VAL A 98 0.34 -8.26 3.74
N ILE A 99 0.80 -7.54 4.76
CA ILE A 99 0.64 -7.88 6.17
C ILE A 99 -0.41 -6.94 6.76
N LEU A 100 -1.55 -7.52 7.12
CA LEU A 100 -2.69 -6.80 7.68
C LEU A 100 -2.76 -6.98 9.20
N PRO A 101 -3.01 -5.90 9.96
CA PRO A 101 -3.13 -5.97 11.42
C PRO A 101 -4.48 -6.54 11.90
N LEU A 102 -5.52 -6.49 11.05
CA LEU A 102 -6.90 -6.83 11.39
C LEU A 102 -7.55 -7.67 10.29
N ILE A 103 -8.25 -8.73 10.71
CA ILE A 103 -8.96 -9.68 9.82
C ILE A 103 -10.14 -9.01 9.08
N SER A 104 -10.76 -8.00 9.69
CA SER A 104 -11.95 -7.33 9.15
C SER A 104 -11.75 -6.65 7.80
N LEU A 105 -10.49 -6.43 7.38
CA LEU A 105 -10.16 -5.78 6.11
C LEU A 105 -10.13 -6.74 4.91
N MET A 106 -10.34 -8.04 5.12
CA MET A 106 -10.19 -9.08 4.11
C MET A 106 -11.11 -8.92 2.90
N ASN A 107 -12.42 -8.85 3.13
CA ASN A 107 -13.40 -8.83 2.03
C ASN A 107 -13.24 -7.59 1.14
N ASP A 108 -12.95 -6.44 1.77
CA ASP A 108 -12.69 -5.20 1.05
C ASP A 108 -11.38 -5.25 0.27
N PHE A 109 -10.35 -5.90 0.80
CA PHE A 109 -9.07 -5.99 0.13
C PHE A 109 -9.09 -6.99 -1.04
N SER A 110 -9.76 -8.14 -0.90
CA SER A 110 -10.06 -9.05 -2.02
C SER A 110 -10.75 -8.33 -3.18
N ARG A 111 -11.80 -7.55 -2.88
CA ARG A 111 -12.54 -6.79 -3.89
C ARG A 111 -11.62 -5.83 -4.65
N ARG A 112 -10.77 -5.08 -3.93
CA ARG A 112 -9.80 -4.16 -4.54
C ARG A 112 -8.77 -4.87 -5.42
N CYS A 113 -8.33 -6.07 -5.06
CA CYS A 113 -7.41 -6.84 -5.89
C CYS A 113 -8.09 -7.30 -7.20
N GLN A 114 -9.36 -7.73 -7.13
CA GLN A 114 -10.14 -8.07 -8.32
C GLN A 114 -10.35 -6.86 -9.23
N GLU A 115 -10.74 -5.72 -8.67
CA GLU A 115 -10.86 -4.45 -9.42
C GLU A 115 -9.52 -4.04 -10.07
N ALA A 116 -8.41 -4.35 -9.43
CA ALA A 116 -7.05 -4.13 -9.93
C ALA A 116 -6.59 -5.15 -10.99
N ASN A 117 -7.40 -6.16 -11.32
CA ASN A 117 -7.03 -7.32 -12.14
C ASN A 117 -5.76 -8.04 -11.61
N LEU A 118 -5.64 -8.12 -10.29
CA LEU A 118 -4.54 -8.81 -9.60
C LEU A 118 -5.04 -10.12 -9.00
N THR A 119 -4.26 -11.17 -9.19
CA THR A 119 -4.47 -12.43 -8.49
C THR A 119 -4.02 -12.27 -7.04
N CYS A 120 -4.91 -12.65 -6.12
CA CYS A 120 -4.68 -12.46 -4.69
C CYS A 120 -5.05 -13.73 -3.94
N THR A 121 -4.19 -14.15 -3.02
CA THR A 121 -4.41 -15.31 -2.18
C THR A 121 -4.17 -14.99 -0.70
N TYR A 122 -4.78 -15.78 0.16
CA TYR A 122 -4.64 -15.69 1.61
C TYR A 122 -3.86 -16.89 2.09
N TRP A 123 -2.98 -16.67 3.06
CA TRP A 123 -2.37 -17.80 3.73
C TRP A 123 -3.40 -18.58 4.54
N ARG A 124 -3.67 -19.82 4.11
CA ARG A 124 -4.43 -20.83 4.87
C ARG A 124 -3.49 -21.95 5.31
N ASP A 125 -2.81 -22.54 4.33
CA ASP A 125 -1.73 -23.49 4.49
C ASP A 125 -0.89 -23.49 3.20
N GLU A 126 0.24 -24.20 3.21
CA GLU A 126 1.18 -24.24 2.09
C GLU A 126 0.58 -24.88 0.82
N GLN A 127 -0.31 -25.86 0.95
CA GLN A 127 -0.87 -26.61 -0.19
C GLN A 127 -1.99 -25.85 -0.91
N ASN A 128 -2.70 -25.00 -0.16
CA ASN A 128 -3.82 -24.20 -0.65
C ASN A 128 -3.43 -22.75 -0.97
N THR A 129 -2.19 -22.34 -0.70
CA THR A 129 -1.68 -21.01 -1.04
C THR A 129 -1.14 -21.02 -2.47
N ASP A 130 -1.80 -20.26 -3.35
CA ASP A 130 -1.36 -20.09 -4.73
C ASP A 130 -0.06 -19.30 -4.79
N SER A 131 1.06 -20.00 -4.99
CA SER A 131 2.38 -19.38 -5.16
C SER A 131 2.50 -18.54 -6.45
N ALA A 132 1.50 -18.59 -7.35
CA ALA A 132 1.44 -17.80 -8.57
C ALA A 132 0.73 -16.46 -8.39
N ALA A 133 0.09 -16.24 -7.25
CA ALA A 133 -0.62 -15.01 -6.99
C ALA A 133 0.32 -13.79 -6.97
N ASP A 134 -0.14 -12.69 -7.54
CA ASP A 134 0.55 -11.39 -7.51
C ASP A 134 0.67 -10.87 -6.08
N ILE A 135 -0.33 -11.19 -5.24
CA ILE A 135 -0.42 -10.76 -3.86
C ILE A 135 -0.70 -11.94 -2.92
N LEU A 136 0.13 -12.08 -1.89
CA LEU A 136 -0.13 -12.93 -0.73
C LEU A 136 -0.52 -12.06 0.46
N ILE A 137 -1.65 -12.35 1.07
CA ILE A 137 -2.10 -11.68 2.30
C ILE A 137 -1.78 -12.56 3.50
N LEU A 138 -1.12 -11.94 4.48
CA LEU A 138 -0.82 -12.51 5.78
C LEU A 138 -1.47 -11.65 6.87
N TYR A 139 -2.01 -12.32 7.88
CA TYR A 139 -2.25 -11.66 9.17
C TYR A 139 -0.93 -11.58 9.94
N ILE A 140 -0.80 -10.54 10.75
CA ILE A 140 0.42 -10.34 11.53
C ILE A 140 0.73 -11.54 12.45
N GLU A 141 -0.30 -12.21 12.96
CA GLU A 141 -0.18 -13.43 13.79
C GLU A 141 0.38 -14.62 13.00
N GLN A 142 0.23 -14.65 11.68
CA GLN A 142 0.73 -15.73 10.82
C GLN A 142 2.17 -15.52 10.37
N CYS A 143 2.68 -14.29 10.44
CA CYS A 143 3.94 -13.91 9.77
C CYS A 143 5.14 -14.76 10.18
N LEU A 144 5.14 -15.32 11.39
CA LEU A 144 6.24 -16.16 11.90
C LEU A 144 5.84 -17.63 12.12
N ASP A 145 4.68 -18.05 11.61
CA ASP A 145 4.37 -19.47 11.54
C ASP A 145 5.45 -20.19 10.73
N ILE A 146 5.86 -21.38 11.20
CA ILE A 146 6.98 -22.14 10.62
C ILE A 146 6.73 -22.43 9.13
N LYS A 147 5.48 -22.71 8.74
CA LYS A 147 5.12 -23.01 7.35
C LYS A 147 5.12 -21.75 6.50
N VAL A 148 4.64 -20.62 7.04
CA VAL A 148 4.74 -19.31 6.37
C VAL A 148 6.20 -18.96 6.11
N MET A 149 7.06 -19.12 7.11
CA MET A 149 8.49 -18.82 6.99
C MET A 149 9.16 -19.72 5.95
N ALA A 150 8.85 -21.02 5.92
CA ALA A 150 9.36 -21.93 4.91
C ALA A 150 8.93 -21.53 3.49
N PHE A 151 7.66 -21.15 3.31
CA PHE A 151 7.14 -20.66 2.04
C PHE A 151 7.83 -19.36 1.60
N LEU A 152 8.00 -18.40 2.51
CA LEU A 152 8.69 -17.15 2.23
C LEU A 152 10.18 -17.38 1.91
N ASP A 153 10.84 -18.33 2.58
CA ASP A 153 12.22 -18.72 2.28
C ASP A 153 12.38 -19.30 0.87
N GLU A 154 11.44 -20.14 0.43
CA GLU A 154 11.43 -20.67 -0.94
C GLU A 154 11.27 -19.55 -1.97
N ASN A 155 10.28 -18.68 -1.79
CA ASN A 155 10.06 -17.54 -2.69
C ASN A 155 11.24 -16.55 -2.69
N TYR A 156 11.87 -16.33 -1.52
CA TYR A 156 13.06 -15.51 -1.40
C TYR A 156 14.25 -16.09 -2.18
N ARG A 157 14.50 -17.41 -2.06
CA ARG A 157 15.55 -18.11 -2.83
C ARG A 157 15.31 -18.02 -4.34
N ARG A 158 14.05 -18.09 -4.76
CA ARG A 158 13.65 -17.92 -6.17
C ARG A 158 13.63 -16.46 -6.65
N LYS A 159 13.88 -15.49 -5.76
CA LYS A 159 13.76 -14.05 -6.04
C LYS A 159 12.35 -13.64 -6.51
N GLN A 160 11.33 -14.33 -6.01
CA GLN A 160 9.93 -14.11 -6.37
C GLN A 160 9.23 -13.18 -5.38
N THR A 161 9.70 -13.05 -4.13
CA THR A 161 9.18 -12.05 -3.21
C THR A 161 9.68 -10.66 -3.58
N ARG A 162 8.80 -9.80 -4.08
CA ARG A 162 9.14 -8.45 -4.55
C ARG A 162 9.26 -7.43 -3.43
N ARG A 163 8.35 -7.48 -2.46
CA ARG A 163 8.27 -6.54 -1.33
C ARG A 163 7.38 -7.09 -0.21
N PHE A 164 7.60 -6.60 1.00
CA PHE A 164 6.66 -6.70 2.11
C PHE A 164 5.90 -5.37 2.26
N VAL A 165 4.58 -5.41 2.35
CA VAL A 165 3.74 -4.25 2.66
C VAL A 165 3.19 -4.45 4.07
N VAL A 166 3.39 -3.48 4.96
CA VAL A 166 2.84 -3.51 6.33
C VAL A 166 1.83 -2.39 6.45
N ASP A 167 0.55 -2.75 6.55
CA ASP A 167 -0.51 -1.75 6.78
C ASP A 167 -0.62 -1.40 8.27
N GLU A 168 -0.94 -0.14 8.55
CA GLU A 168 -0.94 0.44 9.90
C GLU A 168 0.31 0.12 10.74
N VAL A 169 1.49 0.31 10.15
CA VAL A 169 2.80 0.00 10.79
C VAL A 169 2.98 0.66 12.17
N HIS A 170 2.31 1.79 12.43
CA HIS A 170 2.36 2.47 13.73
C HIS A 170 1.91 1.59 14.92
N LEU A 171 1.10 0.55 14.66
CA LEU A 171 0.68 -0.44 15.65
C LEU A 171 1.84 -1.28 16.18
N VAL A 172 2.93 -1.41 15.41
CA VAL A 172 4.14 -2.13 15.85
C VAL A 172 4.72 -1.50 17.12
N HIS A 173 4.58 -0.19 17.30
CA HIS A 173 4.92 0.47 18.56
C HIS A 173 3.73 0.48 19.54
N ALA A 174 2.58 1.00 19.09
CA ALA A 174 1.45 1.29 19.98
C ALA A 174 0.87 0.03 20.65
N TRP A 175 0.86 -1.11 19.95
CA TRP A 175 0.23 -2.35 20.42
C TRP A 175 1.22 -3.46 20.75
N SER A 176 2.52 -3.19 20.68
CA SER A 176 3.58 -4.17 21.01
C SER A 176 3.39 -4.86 22.36
N ASN A 177 2.90 -4.13 23.36
CA ASN A 177 2.66 -4.64 24.72
C ASN A 177 1.36 -5.43 24.86
N PHE A 178 0.40 -5.21 23.95
CA PHE A 178 -0.91 -5.86 23.95
C PHE A 178 -0.93 -7.12 23.07
N ARG A 179 -0.21 -7.09 21.95
CA ARG A 179 -0.13 -8.19 20.98
C ARG A 179 1.32 -8.46 20.60
N SER A 180 1.85 -9.56 21.11
CA SER A 180 3.27 -9.93 20.95
C SER A 180 3.69 -10.11 19.49
N CYS A 181 2.78 -10.50 18.59
CA CYS A 181 3.03 -10.65 17.16
C CYS A 181 3.62 -9.38 16.52
N PHE A 182 3.21 -8.19 16.99
CA PHE A 182 3.77 -6.92 16.53
C PHE A 182 5.27 -6.79 16.84
N ARG A 183 5.74 -7.22 18.01
CA ARG A 183 7.17 -7.17 18.37
C ARG A 183 8.03 -8.06 17.50
N SER A 184 7.44 -9.12 16.96
CA SER A 184 8.17 -10.12 16.20
C SER A 184 8.18 -9.84 14.70
N LEU A 185 7.33 -8.93 14.20
CA LEU A 185 7.29 -8.56 12.78
C LEU A 185 8.65 -8.12 12.19
N PRO A 186 9.51 -7.38 12.91
CA PRO A 186 10.88 -7.10 12.48
C PRO A 186 11.72 -8.33 12.10
N ALA A 187 11.39 -9.53 12.60
CA ALA A 187 12.11 -10.76 12.24
C ALA A 187 12.06 -11.09 10.73
N LEU A 188 11.08 -10.55 9.99
CA LEU A 188 11.06 -10.64 8.53
C LEU A 188 12.23 -9.92 7.85
N ARG A 189 12.99 -9.08 8.58
CA ARG A 189 14.25 -8.47 8.08
C ARG A 189 15.33 -9.50 7.71
N ARG A 190 15.19 -10.78 8.09
CA ARG A 190 16.03 -11.86 7.56
C ARG A 190 16.03 -11.92 6.03
N PHE A 191 14.92 -11.50 5.40
CA PHE A 191 14.78 -11.33 3.94
C PHE A 191 15.41 -10.01 3.47
N HIS A 192 16.68 -9.81 3.78
CA HIS A 192 17.40 -8.53 3.67
C HIS A 192 17.43 -7.88 2.27
N LYS A 193 17.12 -8.63 1.19
CA LYS A 193 17.03 -8.09 -0.18
C LYS A 193 15.60 -7.69 -0.58
N VAL A 194 14.60 -7.97 0.25
CA VAL A 194 13.20 -7.65 -0.02
C VAL A 194 12.85 -6.35 0.69
N PRO A 195 12.52 -5.28 -0.03
CA PRO A 195 12.18 -4.01 0.57
C PRO A 195 10.84 -4.05 1.29
N PHE A 196 10.71 -3.19 2.29
CA PHE A 196 9.48 -2.97 3.04
C PHE A 196 8.80 -1.67 2.60
N VAL A 197 7.49 -1.75 2.49
CA VAL A 197 6.58 -0.63 2.28
C VAL A 197 5.72 -0.51 3.53
N LEU A 198 6.08 0.43 4.39
CA LEU A 198 5.45 0.65 5.69
C LEU A 198 4.38 1.73 5.54
N LEU A 199 3.12 1.40 5.75
CA LEU A 199 1.99 2.31 5.53
C LEU A 199 1.36 2.73 6.86
N THR A 200 1.04 4.02 7.00
CA THR A 200 0.26 4.49 8.15
C THR A 200 -0.40 5.83 7.86
N ALA A 201 -1.56 6.06 8.48
CA ALA A 201 -2.18 7.38 8.52
C ALA A 201 -1.60 8.33 9.57
N THR A 202 -1.01 7.77 10.62
CA THR A 202 -0.78 8.45 11.88
C THR A 202 0.59 8.07 12.43
N LEU A 203 1.60 8.82 12.01
CA LEU A 203 2.95 8.74 12.55
C LEU A 203 3.53 10.14 12.76
N PRO A 204 3.53 10.64 14.01
CA PRO A 204 4.25 11.86 14.37
C PRO A 204 5.72 11.78 13.97
N THR A 205 6.28 12.87 13.46
CA THR A 205 7.70 12.98 13.05
C THR A 205 8.65 12.50 14.14
N HIS A 206 8.41 12.90 15.38
CA HIS A 206 9.24 12.53 16.53
C HIS A 206 9.16 11.04 16.91
N LEU A 207 8.24 10.24 16.33
CA LEU A 207 8.14 8.80 16.57
C LEU A 207 8.69 7.96 15.40
N GLU A 208 9.15 8.58 14.31
CA GLU A 208 9.72 7.84 13.17
C GLU A 208 10.94 7.01 13.53
N PHE A 209 11.75 7.51 14.46
CA PHE A 209 12.95 6.81 14.91
C PHE A 209 12.61 5.43 15.51
N LEU A 210 11.41 5.25 16.07
CA LEU A 210 10.96 3.98 16.63
C LEU A 210 10.74 2.94 15.51
N LEU A 211 10.15 3.37 14.38
CA LEU A 211 10.08 2.50 13.21
C LEU A 211 11.47 2.21 12.66
N ALA A 212 12.37 3.20 12.66
CA ALA A 212 13.73 3.01 12.16
C ALA A 212 14.53 2.03 13.03
N GLN A 213 14.30 2.01 14.35
CA GLN A 213 14.91 1.03 15.25
C GLN A 213 14.44 -0.41 14.95
N GLN A 214 13.20 -0.58 14.50
CA GLN A 214 12.61 -1.90 14.24
C GLN A 214 12.87 -2.38 12.82
N PHE A 215 12.79 -1.47 11.85
CA PHE A 215 12.79 -1.76 10.42
C PHE A 215 14.06 -1.24 9.72
N GLY A 216 14.98 -0.60 10.42
CA GLY A 216 16.17 0.01 9.81
C GLY A 216 15.85 1.30 9.05
N ASN A 217 16.80 1.75 8.22
CA ASN A 217 16.65 2.98 7.46
C ASN A 217 15.62 2.82 6.33
N PHE A 218 14.76 3.83 6.19
CA PHE A 218 13.77 3.91 5.12
C PHE A 218 13.69 5.34 4.57
N GLN A 219 13.25 5.47 3.33
CA GLN A 219 12.83 6.76 2.77
C GLN A 219 11.43 7.09 3.29
N CYS A 220 11.27 8.19 4.02
CA CYS A 220 9.96 8.63 4.48
C CYS A 220 9.29 9.56 3.45
N ILE A 221 8.12 9.15 2.97
CA ILE A 221 7.24 9.92 2.09
C ILE A 221 6.03 10.33 2.93
N ARG A 222 6.01 11.59 3.36
CA ARG A 222 4.98 12.14 4.25
C ARG A 222 4.18 13.23 3.54
N SER A 223 2.86 13.17 3.69
CA SER A 223 1.99 14.30 3.32
C SER A 223 2.14 15.46 4.33
N ALA A 224 2.21 16.69 3.82
CA ALA A 224 2.41 17.88 4.65
C ALA A 224 1.28 18.16 5.65
N SER A 225 0.07 17.63 5.44
CA SER A 225 -1.06 17.87 6.34
C SER A 225 -1.99 16.66 6.46
N CYS A 226 -2.42 16.40 7.69
CA CYS A 226 -3.54 15.50 7.98
C CYS A 226 -4.89 16.22 7.97
N ASN A 227 -4.92 17.52 7.68
CA ASN A 227 -6.14 18.30 7.68
C ASN A 227 -7.09 17.84 6.57
N ARG A 228 -8.37 17.68 6.93
CA ARG A 228 -9.44 17.45 5.97
C ARG A 228 -10.37 18.66 6.01
N PRO A 229 -10.28 19.58 5.04
CA PRO A 229 -11.12 20.78 5.00
C PRO A 229 -12.62 20.47 4.97
N SER A 230 -12.99 19.27 4.54
CA SER A 230 -14.38 18.80 4.53
C SER A 230 -14.90 18.32 5.89
N LEU A 231 -14.04 18.09 6.89
CA LEU A 231 -14.45 17.70 8.23
C LEU A 231 -14.66 18.93 9.11
N LYS A 232 -15.82 18.99 9.78
CA LYS A 232 -16.11 19.97 10.84
C LYS A 232 -16.13 19.24 12.18
N TYR A 233 -15.28 19.69 13.10
CA TYR A 233 -15.24 19.18 14.47
C TYR A 233 -16.09 20.09 15.36
N VAL A 234 -17.03 19.52 16.10
CA VAL A 234 -17.88 20.24 17.05
C VAL A 234 -17.82 19.51 18.39
N VAL A 235 -17.62 20.26 19.47
CA VAL A 235 -17.61 19.74 20.84
C VAL A 235 -18.86 20.27 21.56
N HIS A 236 -19.69 19.36 22.06
CA HIS A 236 -20.87 19.70 22.85
C HIS A 236 -20.66 19.30 24.29
N ILE A 237 -20.89 20.23 25.22
CA ILE A 237 -20.91 19.92 26.66
C ILE A 237 -22.28 19.36 26.98
N VAL A 238 -22.31 18.14 27.51
CA VAL A 238 -23.55 17.46 27.90
C VAL A 238 -23.60 17.29 29.41
N LYS A 239 -24.74 17.66 30.00
CA LYS A 239 -24.99 17.60 31.45
C LYS A 239 -25.40 16.21 31.93
N ASP A 240 -25.95 15.41 31.02
CA ASP A 240 -26.38 14.03 31.24
C ASP A 240 -25.85 13.18 30.09
N ILE A 241 -25.12 12.11 30.43
CA ILE A 241 -24.46 11.21 29.47
C ILE A 241 -25.50 10.37 28.72
N GLU A 242 -26.62 10.00 29.35
CA GLU A 242 -27.63 9.13 28.73
C GLU A 242 -28.49 9.87 27.69
N ALA A 243 -28.79 11.15 27.93
CA ALA A 243 -29.54 11.99 26.99
C ALA A 243 -28.71 12.43 25.76
N ALA A 244 -27.38 12.33 25.83
CA ALA A 244 -26.44 12.84 24.82
C ALA A 244 -26.27 11.92 23.61
N VAL A 245 -26.41 10.60 23.79
CA VAL A 245 -26.05 9.59 22.78
C VAL A 245 -27.05 9.56 21.60
N VAL A 246 -28.22 10.17 21.73
CA VAL A 246 -29.35 9.97 20.80
C VAL A 246 -29.46 11.03 19.68
N HIS A 247 -28.72 12.14 19.73
CA HIS A 247 -28.92 13.27 18.80
C HIS A 247 -27.66 13.74 18.07
N LEU A 248 -26.96 12.84 17.40
CA LEU A 248 -26.09 13.24 16.29
C LEU A 248 -26.92 13.26 14.99
N PRO A 249 -27.07 14.42 14.31
CA PRO A 249 -27.71 14.45 13.00
C PRO A 249 -26.91 13.57 12.03
N ARG A 250 -27.62 12.72 11.28
CA ARG A 250 -27.04 11.93 10.18
C ARG A 250 -26.54 12.84 9.06
#